data_AF-A0A0B6XU54-F1
#
_entry.id   AF-A0A0B6XU54-F1
#
_cell.length_a   1.000
_cell.length_b   1.000
_cell.length_c   1.000
_cell.angle_alpha   90.00
_cell.angle_beta   90.00
_cell.angle_gamma   90.00
#
_symmetry.space_group_name_H-M   'P 1'
#
loop_
_entity.id
_entity.type
_entity.pdbx_description
1 polymer ?
#
loop_
_entity_poly.entity_id
_entity_poly.type
_entity_poly.pdbx_seq_one_letter_code
_entity_poly.pdbx_strand_id
1 'polypeptide(L)'
;TDTVKDIKNAILENLSSTKETWLIHLLVDYYFQTQSTNVLEILADLQESQAKVLMEKLHDGVKVAGTRLSALQLVLYLVYKELPWCHKLVEMPLFSSILKC
;
A
#
# COMPACT_ATOMS: atom_id res chain seq x y z
N THR A 1 -10.20 -19.04 -9.56
CA THR A 1 -9.99 -20.16 -8.62
C THR A 1 -10.32 -19.63 -7.24
N ASP A 2 -11.32 -20.21 -6.57
CA ASP A 2 -11.83 -19.71 -5.29
C ASP A 2 -10.74 -19.61 -4.21
N THR A 3 -9.72 -20.48 -4.29
CA THR A 3 -8.57 -20.52 -3.39
C THR A 3 -7.81 -19.20 -3.26
N VAL A 4 -7.57 -18.47 -4.35
CA VAL A 4 -6.80 -17.19 -4.29
C VAL A 4 -7.63 -16.12 -3.57
N LYS A 5 -8.93 -16.10 -3.83
CA LYS A 5 -9.87 -15.20 -3.16
C LYS A 5 -9.98 -15.51 -1.67
N ASP A 6 -10.03 -16.79 -1.32
CA ASP A 6 -10.07 -17.23 0.08
C ASP A 6 -8.80 -16.83 0.84
N ILE A 7 -7.62 -17.00 0.22
CA ILE A 7 -6.34 -16.56 0.80
C ILE A 7 -6.32 -15.03 0.97
N LYS A 8 -6.77 -14.29 -0.05
CA LYS A 8 -6.85 -12.82 0.00
C LYS A 8 -7.74 -12.36 1.16
N ASN A 9 -8.91 -12.97 1.32
CA ASN A 9 -9.83 -12.66 2.41
C ASN A 9 -9.22 -12.97 3.77
N ALA A 10 -8.57 -14.12 3.93
CA ALA A 10 -7.89 -14.48 5.17
C ALA A 10 -6.80 -13.47 5.55
N ILE A 11 -6.05 -12.94 4.57
CA ILE A 11 -5.05 -11.88 4.82
C ILE A 11 -5.73 -10.58 5.27
N LEU A 12 -6.80 -10.16 4.61
CA LEU A 12 -7.55 -8.95 4.98
C LEU A 12 -8.20 -9.05 6.37
N GLU A 13 -8.71 -10.23 6.73
CA GLU A 13 -9.22 -10.51 8.07
C GLU A 13 -8.11 -10.41 9.13
N ASN A 14 -6.93 -10.97 8.86
CA ASN A 14 -5.77 -10.85 9.75
C ASN A 14 -5.30 -9.39 9.90
N LEU A 15 -5.28 -8.62 8.81
CA LEU A 15 -4.98 -7.19 8.84
C LEU A 15 -6.00 -6.40 9.67
N SER A 16 -7.26 -6.83 9.68
CA SER A 16 -8.33 -6.16 10.42
C SER A 16 -8.34 -6.52 11.90
N SER A 17 -7.94 -7.75 12.26
CA SER A 17 -7.91 -8.24 13.64
C SER A 17 -6.60 -7.87 14.36
N THR A 18 -5.50 -7.74 13.62
CA THR A 18 -4.18 -7.41 14.16
C THR A 18 -4.03 -5.89 14.25
N LYS A 19 -3.75 -5.37 15.46
CA LYS A 19 -3.45 -3.94 15.65
C LYS A 19 -2.05 -3.53 15.18
N GLU A 20 -1.22 -4.52 14.88
CA GLU A 20 0.19 -4.34 14.53
C GLU A 20 0.35 -4.02 13.05
N THR A 21 1.28 -3.12 12.76
CA THR A 21 1.52 -2.56 11.41
C THR A 21 2.46 -3.40 10.56
N TRP A 22 3.10 -4.42 11.14
CA TRP A 22 4.17 -5.18 10.48
C TRP A 22 3.69 -5.89 9.21
N LEU A 23 2.44 -6.36 9.18
CA LEU A 23 1.92 -7.10 8.03
C LEU A 23 1.75 -6.18 6.80
N ILE A 24 1.33 -4.93 7.01
CA ILE A 24 1.28 -3.92 5.94
C ILE A 24 2.70 -3.64 5.44
N HIS A 25 3.67 -3.47 6.35
CA HIS A 25 5.07 -3.25 5.96
C HIS A 25 5.62 -4.42 5.15
N LEU A 26 5.37 -5.65 5.59
CA LEU A 26 5.80 -6.86 4.90
C LEU A 26 5.20 -6.97 3.50
N LEU A 27 3.90 -6.69 3.36
CA LEU A 27 3.23 -6.71 2.05
C LEU A 27 3.79 -5.64 1.11
N VAL A 28 4.07 -4.43 1.61
CA VAL A 28 4.70 -3.38 0.81
C VAL A 28 6.12 -3.77 0.40
N ASP A 29 6.93 -4.30 1.31
CA ASP A 29 8.30 -4.74 1.01
C ASP A 29 8.29 -5.89 0.00
N TYR A 30 7.35 -6.83 0.14
CA TYR A 30 7.15 -7.92 -0.81
C TYR A 30 6.73 -7.39 -2.19
N TYR A 31 5.83 -6.40 -2.25
CA TYR A 31 5.47 -5.74 -3.51
C TYR A 31 6.68 -5.03 -4.14
N PHE A 32 7.50 -4.33 -3.36
CA PHE A 32 8.71 -3.67 -3.88
C PHE A 32 9.70 -4.66 -4.51
N GLN A 33 9.78 -5.89 -3.99
CA GLN A 33 10.66 -6.93 -4.51
C GLN A 33 10.07 -7.68 -5.70
N THR A 34 8.76 -7.92 -5.72
CA THR A 34 8.12 -8.88 -6.65
C THR A 34 7.20 -8.25 -7.67
N GLN A 35 6.72 -7.03 -7.45
CA GLN A 35 5.67 -6.37 -8.25
C GLN A 35 4.39 -7.22 -8.38
N SER A 36 4.10 -8.05 -7.38
CA SER A 36 2.95 -8.96 -7.38
C SER A 36 1.61 -8.21 -7.44
N THR A 37 0.82 -8.48 -8.48
CA THR A 37 -0.52 -7.92 -8.66
C THR A 37 -1.49 -8.34 -7.55
N ASN A 38 -1.34 -9.57 -7.02
CA ASN A 38 -2.18 -10.03 -5.91
C ASN A 38 -1.97 -9.19 -4.65
N VAL A 39 -0.72 -8.82 -4.37
CA VAL A 39 -0.39 -7.97 -3.22
C VAL A 39 -0.83 -6.54 -3.45
N LEU A 40 -0.66 -6.04 -4.67
CA LEU A 40 -1.17 -4.74 -5.09
C LEU A 40 -2.69 -4.62 -4.84
N GLU A 41 -3.46 -5.66 -5.17
CA GLU A 41 -4.90 -5.71 -4.90
C GLU A 41 -5.22 -5.81 -3.41
N ILE A 42 -4.49 -6.61 -2.62
CA ILE A 42 -4.66 -6.66 -1.15
C ILE A 42 -4.46 -5.27 -0.55
N LEU A 43 -3.41 -4.55 -0.96
CA LEU A 43 -3.09 -3.22 -0.45
C LEU A 43 -4.16 -2.17 -0.83
N ALA A 44 -4.84 -2.35 -1.96
CA ALA A 44 -5.95 -1.48 -2.37
C ALA A 44 -7.26 -1.77 -1.62
N ASP A 45 -7.44 -2.98 -1.10
CA ASP A 45 -8.62 -3.38 -0.32
C ASP A 45 -8.46 -3.10 1.19
N LEU A 46 -7.39 -2.41 1.59
CA LEU A 46 -7.19 -2.00 2.98
C LEU A 46 -8.26 -1.00 3.46
N GLN A 47 -8.62 -1.14 4.73
CA GLN A 47 -9.56 -0.22 5.38
C GLN A 47 -8.91 1.15 5.61
N GLU A 48 -9.75 2.19 5.73
CA GLU A 48 -9.28 3.55 5.98
C GLU A 48 -8.45 3.68 7.27
N SER A 49 -8.72 2.85 8.29
CA SER A 49 -7.94 2.78 9.52
C SER A 49 -6.47 2.37 9.30
N GLN A 50 -6.19 1.64 8.22
CA GLN A 50 -4.87 1.10 7.85
C GLN A 50 -4.14 2.00 6.85
N ALA A 51 -4.86 2.88 6.15
CA ALA A 51 -4.33 3.71 5.08
C ALA A 51 -3.14 4.59 5.53
N LYS A 52 -3.19 5.12 6.76
CA LYS A 52 -2.11 5.97 7.30
C LYS A 52 -0.77 5.24 7.31
N VAL A 53 -0.76 3.99 7.78
CA VAL A 53 0.45 3.15 7.89
C VAL A 53 1.00 2.85 6.50
N LEU A 54 0.13 2.51 5.55
CA LEU A 54 0.51 2.29 4.15
C LEU A 54 1.18 3.54 3.57
N MET A 55 0.56 4.72 3.75
CA MET A 55 1.08 5.98 3.22
C MET A 55 2.41 6.39 3.85
N GLU A 56 2.60 6.15 5.14
CA GLU A 56 3.90 6.36 5.84
C GLU A 56 4.99 5.47 5.24
N LYS A 57 4.71 4.17 5.03
CA LYS A 57 5.66 3.24 4.40
C LYS A 57 5.98 3.62 2.95
N LEU A 58 4.98 4.08 2.18
CA LEU A 58 5.18 4.59 0.82
C LEU A 58 6.05 5.83 0.77
N HIS A 59 5.87 6.75 1.73
CA HIS A 59 6.71 7.94 1.86
C HIS A 59 8.18 7.59 2.04
N ASP A 60 8.48 6.59 2.85
CA ASP A 60 9.86 6.11 3.01
C ASP A 60 10.38 5.40 1.75
N GLY A 61 9.51 4.66 1.06
CA GLY A 61 9.82 4.06 -0.24
C GLY A 61 10.20 5.09 -1.31
N VAL A 62 9.46 6.20 -1.40
CA VAL A 62 9.73 7.27 -2.38
C VAL A 62 11.10 7.93 -2.15
N LYS A 63 11.58 8.02 -0.90
CA LYS A 63 12.88 8.62 -0.59
C LYS A 63 14.06 7.77 -1.09
N VAL A 64 13.93 6.45 -1.09
CA VAL A 64 15.01 5.52 -1.41
C VAL A 64 15.03 5.19 -2.90
N ALA A 65 16.14 5.48 -3.60
CA ALA A 65 16.23 5.32 -5.05
C ALA A 65 15.88 3.90 -5.54
N GLY A 66 16.23 2.85 -4.79
CA GLY A 66 15.96 1.45 -5.15
C GLY A 66 14.49 1.02 -5.06
N THR A 67 13.67 1.72 -4.26
CA THR A 67 12.24 1.39 -4.06
C THR A 67 11.31 2.47 -4.59
N ARG A 68 11.84 3.64 -4.96
CA ARG A 68 11.08 4.81 -5.41
C ARG A 68 10.11 4.51 -6.54
N LEU A 69 10.55 3.82 -7.58
CA LEU A 69 9.70 3.49 -8.73
C LEU A 69 8.51 2.62 -8.29
N SER A 70 8.78 1.54 -7.54
CA SER A 70 7.73 0.67 -7.01
C SER A 70 6.77 1.43 -6.10
N ALA A 71 7.28 2.30 -5.22
CA ALA A 71 6.44 3.13 -4.36
C ALA A 71 5.54 4.07 -5.17
N LEU A 72 6.07 4.73 -6.21
CA LEU A 72 5.29 5.61 -7.10
C LEU A 72 4.23 4.84 -7.89
N GLN A 73 4.55 3.65 -8.40
CA GLN A 73 3.59 2.79 -9.09
C GLN A 73 2.43 2.39 -8.18
N LEU A 74 2.73 2.01 -6.93
CA LEU A 74 1.71 1.69 -5.94
C LEU A 74 0.84 2.92 -5.62
N VAL A 75 1.44 4.09 -5.37
CA VAL A 75 0.66 5.33 -5.15
C VAL A 75 -0.26 5.62 -6.34
N LEU A 76 0.26 5.56 -7.56
CA LEU A 76 -0.52 5.82 -8.77
C LEU A 76 -1.68 4.83 -8.91
N TYR A 77 -1.44 3.56 -8.64
CA TYR A 77 -2.49 2.54 -8.66
C TYR A 77 -3.59 2.81 -7.65
N LEU A 78 -3.25 3.19 -6.42
CA LEU A 78 -4.22 3.52 -5.36
C LEU A 78 -5.08 4.72 -5.77
N VAL A 79 -4.46 5.75 -6.35
CA VAL A 79 -5.18 6.93 -6.88
C VAL A 79 -6.08 6.54 -8.05
N TYR A 80 -5.61 5.72 -8.99
CA TYR A 80 -6.41 5.22 -10.10
C TYR A 80 -7.62 4.39 -9.65
N LYS A 81 -7.53 3.73 -8.48
CA LYS A 81 -8.64 2.97 -7.87
C LYS A 81 -9.64 3.83 -7.09
N GLU A 82 -9.41 5.14 -7.01
CA GLU A 82 -10.32 6.10 -6.35
C GLU A 82 -10.67 5.70 -4.91
N LEU A 83 -9.68 5.24 -4.14
CA LEU A 83 -9.92 4.77 -2.78
C LEU A 83 -10.49 5.92 -1.92
N PRO A 84 -11.42 5.64 -0.97
CA PRO A 84 -12.10 6.69 -0.19
C PRO A 84 -11.17 7.64 0.55
N TRP A 85 -9.98 7.16 0.93
CA TRP A 85 -8.97 7.90 1.67
C TRP A 85 -7.87 8.51 0.79
N CYS A 86 -7.95 8.41 -0.55
CA CYS A 86 -6.94 8.96 -1.46
C CYS A 86 -6.71 10.46 -1.27
N HIS A 87 -7.73 11.22 -0.89
CA HIS A 87 -7.60 12.66 -0.60
C HIS A 87 -6.56 12.96 0.50
N LYS A 88 -6.35 12.02 1.43
CA LYS A 88 -5.36 12.16 2.52
C LYS A 88 -3.91 12.09 2.04
N LEU A 89 -3.64 11.55 0.85
CA LEU A 89 -2.30 11.53 0.28
C LEU A 89 -1.73 12.95 0.13
N VAL A 90 -2.59 13.91 -0.23
CA VAL A 90 -2.23 15.32 -0.46
C VAL A 90 -1.87 16.03 0.85
N GLU A 91 -2.43 15.58 1.96
CA GLU A 91 -2.17 16.13 3.30
C GLU A 91 -0.84 15.64 3.89
N MET A 92 -0.24 14.61 3.29
CA MET A 92 0.98 13.99 3.80
C MET A 92 2.26 14.53 3.13
N PRO A 93 3.41 14.48 3.83
CA PRO A 93 4.72 14.79 3.24
C PRO A 93 5.06 13.96 1.99
N LEU A 94 4.38 12.81 1.83
CA LEU A 94 4.42 11.96 0.65
C LEU A 94 4.13 12.75 -0.63
N PHE A 95 3.09 13.57 -0.68
CA PHE A 95 2.72 14.32 -1.89
C PHE A 95 3.83 15.28 -2.33
N SER A 96 4.41 16.04 -1.38
CA SER A 96 5.56 16.90 -1.66
C SER A 96 6.77 16.11 -2.15
N SER A 97 6.98 14.90 -1.63
CA SER A 97 8.08 14.04 -2.05
C SER A 97 7.89 13.52 -3.48
N ILE A 98 6.66 13.19 -3.86
CA ILE A 98 6.31 12.76 -5.22
C ILE A 98 6.56 13.90 -6.22
N LEU A 99 6.18 15.14 -5.90
CA LEU A 99 6.40 16.30 -6.77
C LEU A 99 7.89 16.63 -7.00
N LYS A 100 8.77 16.14 -6.13
CA LYS A 100 10.23 16.35 -6.19
C LYS A 100 10.98 15.19 -6.85
N CYS A 101 10.29 14.09 -7.17
CA CYS A 101 10.87 12.96 -7.88
C CYS A 101 11.13 13.30 -9.34
#